data_AF-A0A7Z9VDT7-F1
#
_entry.id   AF-A0A7Z9VDT7-F1
#
_cell.length_a   1.000
_cell.length_b   1.000
_cell.length_c   1.000
_cell.angle_alpha   90.00
_cell.angle_beta   90.00
_cell.angle_gamma   90.00
#
_symmetry.space_group_name_H-M   'P 1'
#
loop_
_entity.id
_entity.type
_entity.pdbx_description
1 polymer ?
#
loop_
_entity_poly.entity_id
_entity_poly.type
_entity_poly.pdbx_seq_one_letter_code
_entity_poly.pdbx_strand_id
1 'polypeptide(L)'
;MMRRRGVSMSAEDGLFSDETGQMLLATGIILMLTLLSMAWYGISVAGLGEPYDTGTHDVLDVTESFSTVWQPLIENRSAALVAGGADWQEAVDSAANSTAADLMRHGEHRGVEIILTDVAVTNSSGTFTVTCEVGIADRHARLQLVGYQAEIVIS
;
A
#
# COMPACT_ATOMS: atom_id res chain seq x y z
N MET A 1 -90.70 -30.05 -14.91
CA MET A 1 -89.98 -29.69 -16.16
C MET A 1 -88.74 -28.90 -15.76
N MET A 2 -87.59 -29.33 -16.28
CA MET A 2 -86.22 -29.09 -15.80
C MET A 2 -85.78 -27.62 -15.82
N ARG A 3 -85.29 -27.07 -14.71
CA ARG A 3 -84.58 -25.78 -14.68
C ARG A 3 -83.10 -26.06 -14.44
N ARG A 4 -82.28 -25.93 -15.49
CA ARG A 4 -80.81 -25.99 -15.42
C ARG A 4 -80.31 -24.99 -14.38
N ARG A 5 -79.61 -25.45 -13.34
CA ARG A 5 -78.72 -24.59 -12.54
C ARG A 5 -77.45 -24.40 -13.34
N GLY A 6 -77.18 -23.16 -13.75
CA GLY A 6 -75.86 -22.74 -14.18
C GLY A 6 -74.92 -22.81 -12.98
N VAL A 7 -73.78 -23.47 -13.15
CA VAL A 7 -72.65 -23.36 -12.23
C VAL A 7 -72.00 -22.00 -12.52
N SER A 8 -72.08 -21.07 -11.57
CA SER A 8 -71.22 -19.90 -11.56
C SER A 8 -69.84 -20.33 -11.04
N MET A 9 -68.82 -20.30 -11.89
CA MET A 9 -67.42 -20.36 -11.45
C MET A 9 -67.14 -19.10 -10.62
N SER A 10 -66.92 -19.27 -9.31
CA SER A 10 -66.48 -18.20 -8.41
C SER A 10 -65.00 -17.89 -8.66
N ALA A 11 -64.65 -16.61 -8.52
CA ALA A 11 -63.35 -16.00 -8.80
C ALA A 11 -62.24 -16.34 -7.78
N GLU A 12 -62.22 -17.59 -7.28
CA GLU A 12 -61.38 -18.00 -6.14
C GLU A 12 -60.13 -18.79 -6.54
N ASP A 13 -60.03 -19.19 -7.81
CA ASP A 13 -58.87 -19.97 -8.34
C ASP A 13 -57.62 -19.11 -8.64
N GLY A 14 -57.69 -17.78 -8.51
CA GLY A 14 -56.56 -16.87 -8.79
C GLY A 14 -55.67 -16.52 -7.59
N LEU A 15 -56.08 -16.85 -6.36
CA LEU A 15 -55.39 -16.41 -5.14
C LEU A 15 -54.24 -17.35 -4.71
N PHE A 16 -54.36 -18.65 -5.00
CA PHE A 16 -53.37 -19.66 -4.59
C PHE A 16 -52.05 -19.61 -5.40
N SER A 17 -52.07 -19.12 -6.65
CA SER A 17 -50.84 -18.95 -7.43
C SER A 17 -50.05 -17.70 -7.03
N ASP A 18 -50.73 -16.70 -6.50
CA ASP A 18 -50.14 -15.44 -6.06
C ASP A 18 -49.40 -15.61 -4.72
N GLU A 19 -49.98 -16.35 -3.76
CA GLU A 19 -49.37 -16.53 -2.44
C GLU A 19 -48.07 -17.34 -2.47
N THR A 20 -48.00 -18.42 -3.26
CA THR A 20 -46.75 -19.19 -3.43
C THR A 20 -45.68 -18.38 -4.16
N GLY A 21 -46.06 -17.62 -5.18
CA GLY A 21 -45.14 -16.73 -5.91
C GLY A 21 -44.63 -15.58 -5.05
N GLN A 22 -45.49 -15.01 -4.20
CA GLN A 22 -45.14 -13.97 -3.23
C GLN A 22 -44.24 -14.51 -2.11
N MET A 23 -44.50 -15.73 -1.62
CA MET A 23 -43.61 -16.39 -0.64
C MET A 23 -42.23 -16.69 -1.25
N LEU A 24 -42.15 -17.12 -2.52
CA LEU A 24 -40.88 -17.36 -3.21
C LEU A 24 -40.13 -16.05 -3.47
N LEU A 25 -40.83 -14.99 -3.84
CA LEU A 25 -40.23 -13.67 -4.02
C LEU A 25 -39.73 -13.07 -2.69
N ALA A 26 -40.53 -13.16 -1.64
CA ALA A 26 -40.16 -12.70 -0.29
C ALA A 26 -38.95 -13.47 0.23
N THR A 27 -38.93 -14.79 0.10
CA THR A 27 -37.77 -15.61 0.50
C THR A 27 -36.54 -15.35 -0.38
N GLY A 28 -36.71 -15.15 -1.68
CA GLY A 28 -35.62 -14.78 -2.59
C GLY A 28 -34.96 -13.45 -2.22
N ILE A 29 -35.74 -12.43 -1.88
CA ILE A 29 -35.22 -11.13 -1.43
C ILE A 29 -34.51 -11.27 -0.08
N ILE A 30 -35.08 -12.03 0.85
CA ILE A 30 -34.43 -12.30 2.15
C ILE A 30 -33.09 -13.00 1.94
N LEU A 31 -33.03 -14.03 1.09
CA LEU A 31 -31.78 -14.73 0.78
C LEU A 31 -30.74 -13.78 0.17
N MET A 32 -31.13 -12.94 -0.80
CA MET A 32 -30.21 -11.94 -1.36
C MET A 32 -29.72 -10.93 -0.31
N LEU A 33 -30.58 -10.47 0.59
CA LEU A 33 -30.19 -9.57 1.69
C LEU A 33 -29.26 -10.25 2.70
N THR A 34 -29.47 -11.55 2.99
CA THR A 34 -28.56 -12.31 3.86
C THR A 34 -27.20 -12.52 3.22
N LEU A 35 -27.15 -12.85 1.93
CA LEU A 35 -25.90 -12.99 1.18
C LEU A 35 -25.16 -11.64 1.08
N LEU A 36 -25.87 -10.55 0.84
CA LEU A 36 -25.29 -9.21 0.81
C LEU A 36 -24.73 -8.80 2.17
N SER A 37 -25.44 -9.11 3.26
CA SER A 37 -24.99 -8.83 4.63
C SER A 37 -23.72 -9.63 4.98
N MET A 38 -23.65 -10.89 4.57
CA MET A 38 -22.48 -11.74 4.79
C MET A 38 -21.28 -11.32 3.92
N ALA A 39 -21.52 -10.91 2.67
CA ALA A 39 -20.49 -10.36 1.79
C ALA A 39 -19.94 -9.04 2.33
N TRP A 40 -20.81 -8.16 2.85
CA TRP A 40 -20.39 -6.92 3.50
C TRP A 40 -19.53 -7.18 4.73
N TYR A 41 -19.92 -8.15 5.57
CA TYR A 41 -19.11 -8.54 6.72
C TYR A 41 -17.74 -9.09 6.28
N GLY A 42 -17.69 -9.94 5.26
CA GLY A 42 -16.44 -10.45 4.69
C GLY A 42 -15.50 -9.35 4.20
N ILE A 43 -16.03 -8.30 3.56
CA ILE A 43 -15.26 -7.13 3.13
C ILE A 43 -14.81 -6.29 4.32
N SER A 44 -15.64 -6.11 5.36
CA SER A 44 -15.24 -5.36 6.56
C SER A 44 -14.14 -6.07 7.35
N VAL A 45 -14.18 -7.40 7.47
CA VAL A 45 -13.15 -8.19 8.15
C VAL A 45 -11.86 -8.23 7.34
N ALA A 46 -11.95 -8.28 6.00
CA ALA A 46 -10.78 -8.15 5.12
C ALA A 46 -10.23 -6.71 5.06
N GLY A 47 -11.07 -5.71 5.28
CA GLY A 47 -10.70 -4.28 5.36
C GLY A 47 -10.11 -3.87 6.71
N LEU A 48 -10.26 -4.72 7.73
CA LEU A 48 -9.54 -4.67 9.01
C LEU A 48 -8.26 -5.52 8.97
N GLY A 49 -7.57 -5.55 7.84
CA GLY A 49 -6.22 -6.12 7.78
C GLY A 49 -5.37 -5.46 8.85
N GLU A 50 -4.92 -6.28 9.81
CA GLU A 50 -4.21 -5.99 11.06
C GLU A 50 -4.64 -4.68 11.78
N PRO A 51 -5.27 -4.72 12.97
CA PRO A 51 -5.37 -3.51 13.78
C PRO A 51 -3.95 -2.94 13.94
N TYR A 52 -3.76 -1.63 13.69
CA TYR A 52 -2.48 -0.94 13.87
C TYR A 52 -1.87 -1.40 15.20
N ASP A 53 -0.84 -2.24 15.11
CA ASP A 53 -0.17 -2.73 16.29
C ASP A 53 0.68 -1.57 16.80
N THR A 54 0.29 -1.02 17.94
CA THR A 54 1.01 0.08 18.58
C THR A 54 2.43 -0.31 19.00
N GLY A 55 2.81 -1.59 18.93
CA GLY A 55 4.17 -2.09 19.06
C GLY A 55 4.96 -2.13 17.74
N THR A 56 4.30 -1.93 16.59
CA THR A 56 4.94 -1.86 15.29
C THR A 56 5.56 -0.48 15.11
N HIS A 57 6.89 -0.43 15.23
CA HIS A 57 7.69 0.78 15.06
C HIS A 57 8.21 0.92 13.62
N ASP A 58 7.39 0.63 12.61
CA ASP A 58 7.83 0.55 11.21
C ASP A 58 8.60 1.78 10.74
N VAL A 59 8.14 2.99 11.10
CA VAL A 59 8.85 4.24 10.78
C VAL A 59 10.23 4.29 11.44
N LEU A 60 10.36 3.85 12.69
CA LEU A 60 11.65 3.84 13.41
C LEU A 60 12.57 2.75 12.87
N ASP A 61 12.06 1.55 12.62
CA ASP A 61 12.82 0.42 12.09
C ASP A 61 13.34 0.72 10.67
N VAL A 62 12.52 1.36 9.84
CA VAL A 62 12.93 1.85 8.52
C VAL A 62 13.95 2.98 8.64
N THR A 63 13.82 3.86 9.63
CA THR A 63 14.82 4.92 9.89
C THR A 63 16.16 4.34 10.31
N GLU A 64 16.17 3.35 11.21
CA GLU A 64 17.39 2.65 11.63
C GLU A 64 18.02 1.90 10.44
N SER A 65 17.20 1.15 9.69
CA SER A 65 17.63 0.49 8.46
C SER A 65 18.20 1.48 7.44
N PHE A 66 17.59 2.66 7.27
CA PHE A 66 18.08 3.70 6.37
C PHE A 66 19.48 4.17 6.80
N SER A 67 19.65 4.47 8.09
CA SER A 67 20.91 4.98 8.62
C SER A 67 22.08 4.01 8.45
N THR A 68 21.79 2.71 8.52
CA THR A 68 22.80 1.65 8.38
C THR A 68 23.14 1.33 6.93
N VAL A 69 22.24 1.56 5.97
CA VAL A 69 22.46 1.17 4.55
C VAL A 69 22.87 2.33 3.65
N TRP A 70 22.52 3.58 3.99
CA TRP A 70 22.70 4.73 3.09
C TRP A 70 24.14 4.90 2.63
N GLN A 71 25.08 5.04 3.56
CA GLN A 71 26.50 5.21 3.25
C GLN A 71 27.10 4.00 2.50
N PRO A 72 26.99 2.75 3.00
CA PRO A 72 27.64 1.62 2.33
C PRO A 72 27.05 1.31 0.96
N LEU A 73 25.77 1.62 0.68
CA LEU A 73 25.21 1.45 -0.66
C LEU A 73 25.84 2.41 -1.67
N ILE A 74 26.05 3.67 -1.29
CA ILE A 74 26.67 4.65 -2.18
C ILE A 74 28.13 4.29 -2.40
N GLU A 75 28.89 3.94 -1.35
CA GLU A 75 30.30 3.53 -1.47
C GLU A 75 30.49 2.34 -2.42
N ASN A 76 29.70 1.27 -2.24
CA ASN A 76 29.79 0.08 -3.07
C ASN A 76 29.43 0.36 -4.54
N ARG A 77 28.40 1.18 -4.76
CA ARG A 77 27.92 1.50 -6.11
C ARG A 77 28.85 2.49 -6.81
N SER A 78 29.39 3.48 -6.11
CA SER A 78 30.41 4.39 -6.65
C SER A 78 31.69 3.63 -7.01
N ALA A 79 32.13 2.70 -6.16
CA ALA A 79 33.30 1.86 -6.46
C ALA A 79 33.09 1.01 -7.72
N ALA A 80 31.89 0.43 -7.90
CA ALA A 80 31.55 -0.32 -9.11
C ALA A 80 31.55 0.56 -10.38
N LEU A 81 31.04 1.79 -10.28
CA LEU A 81 31.01 2.75 -11.40
C LEU A 81 32.41 3.25 -11.77
N VAL A 82 33.25 3.56 -10.78
CA VAL A 82 34.66 3.92 -10.99
C VAL A 82 35.43 2.77 -11.62
N ALA A 83 35.22 1.54 -11.16
CA ALA A 83 35.82 0.35 -11.80
C ALA A 83 35.35 0.15 -13.25
N GLY A 84 34.15 0.63 -13.58
CA GLY A 84 33.61 0.70 -14.95
C GLY A 84 34.17 1.84 -15.80
N GLY A 85 35.02 2.71 -15.24
CA GLY A 85 35.65 3.83 -15.93
C GLY A 85 34.89 5.15 -15.87
N ALA A 86 33.88 5.29 -15.01
CA ALA A 86 33.22 6.56 -14.75
C ALA A 86 34.14 7.53 -13.98
N ASP A 87 33.94 8.83 -14.19
CA ASP A 87 34.60 9.85 -13.37
C ASP A 87 34.13 9.74 -11.91
N TRP A 88 34.99 10.10 -10.95
CA TRP A 88 34.70 9.99 -9.53
C TRP A 88 33.48 10.81 -9.11
N GLN A 89 33.34 12.03 -9.63
CA GLN A 89 32.20 12.89 -9.31
C GLN A 89 30.91 12.30 -9.90
N GLU A 90 30.93 11.93 -11.18
CA GLU A 90 29.79 11.30 -11.86
C GLU A 90 29.37 9.98 -11.21
N ALA A 91 30.34 9.17 -10.77
CA ALA A 91 30.10 7.91 -10.11
C ALA A 91 29.37 8.09 -8.78
N VAL A 92 29.78 9.05 -7.95
CA VAL A 92 29.11 9.34 -6.67
C VAL A 92 27.74 9.95 -6.89
N ASP A 93 27.60 10.90 -7.83
CA ASP A 93 26.31 11.50 -8.16
C ASP A 93 25.30 10.45 -8.64
N SER A 94 25.72 9.56 -9.54
CA SER A 94 24.88 8.47 -10.05
C SER A 94 24.56 7.45 -8.95
N ALA A 95 25.55 7.09 -8.12
CA ALA A 95 25.35 6.17 -7.00
C ALA A 95 24.39 6.73 -5.95
N ALA A 96 24.49 8.01 -5.58
CA ALA A 96 23.61 8.67 -4.63
C ALA A 96 22.16 8.71 -5.13
N ASN A 97 21.96 9.12 -6.38
CA ASN A 97 20.63 9.19 -7.00
C ASN A 97 19.99 7.81 -7.15
N SER A 98 20.77 6.81 -7.60
CA SER A 98 20.25 5.45 -7.72
C SER A 98 19.92 4.84 -6.35
N THR A 99 20.73 5.10 -5.33
CA THR A 99 20.47 4.60 -3.97
C THR A 99 19.24 5.27 -3.36
N ALA A 100 19.05 6.57 -3.59
CA ALA A 100 17.83 7.26 -3.20
C ALA A 100 16.59 6.61 -3.82
N ALA A 101 16.61 6.36 -5.14
CA ALA A 101 15.49 5.73 -5.85
C ALA A 101 15.17 4.32 -5.35
N ASP A 102 16.20 3.52 -5.04
CA ASP A 102 16.02 2.18 -4.49
C ASP A 102 15.40 2.21 -3.10
N LEU A 103 15.84 3.14 -2.23
CA LEU A 103 15.30 3.27 -0.88
C LEU A 103 13.85 3.75 -0.89
N MET A 104 13.50 4.70 -1.76
CA MET A 104 12.11 5.12 -1.94
C MET A 104 11.21 3.94 -2.34
N ARG A 105 11.66 3.10 -3.29
CA ARG A 105 10.92 1.89 -3.70
C ARG A 105 10.86 0.83 -2.60
N HIS A 106 11.92 0.70 -1.81
CA HIS A 106 11.98 -0.25 -0.71
C HIS A 106 10.99 0.12 0.42
N GLY A 107 10.82 1.41 0.68
CA GLY A 107 9.77 1.92 1.56
C GLY A 107 8.38 1.46 1.12
N GLU A 108 8.05 1.64 -0.17
CA GLU A 108 6.76 1.23 -0.73
C GLU A 108 6.47 -0.27 -0.46
N HIS A 109 7.48 -1.13 -0.60
CA HIS A 109 7.32 -2.57 -0.34
C HIS A 109 7.05 -2.90 1.13
N ARG A 110 7.53 -2.06 2.05
CA ARG A 110 7.28 -2.18 3.50
C ARG A 110 6.01 -1.46 3.97
N GLY A 111 5.29 -0.78 3.08
CA GLY A 111 4.11 0.00 3.45
C GLY A 111 4.43 1.33 4.14
N VAL A 112 5.68 1.80 4.04
CA VAL A 112 6.17 3.06 4.60
C VAL A 112 6.63 3.97 3.46
N GLU A 113 6.18 5.21 3.42
CA GLU A 113 6.63 6.18 2.45
C GLU A 113 8.01 6.74 2.87
N ILE A 114 9.01 6.58 2.01
CA ILE A 114 10.32 7.22 2.15
C ILE A 114 10.46 8.26 1.05
N ILE A 115 10.77 9.49 1.42
CA ILE A 115 10.99 10.62 0.52
C ILE A 115 12.40 11.14 0.78
N LEU A 116 13.24 11.15 -0.27
CA LEU A 116 14.53 11.84 -0.23
C LEU A 116 14.46 13.09 -1.11
N THR A 117 14.85 14.23 -0.55
CA THR A 117 14.95 15.50 -1.26
C THR A 117 16.34 16.11 -1.10
N ASP A 118 16.68 17.03 -1.99
CA ASP A 118 17.92 17.80 -1.95
C ASP A 118 19.18 16.92 -1.85
N VAL A 119 19.20 15.81 -2.59
CA VAL A 119 20.38 14.95 -2.71
C VAL A 119 21.47 15.73 -3.45
N ALA A 120 22.51 16.12 -2.73
CA ALA A 120 23.62 16.89 -3.26
C ALA A 120 24.95 16.26 -2.87
N VAL A 121 25.88 16.21 -3.82
CA VAL A 121 27.23 15.70 -3.62
C VAL A 121 28.22 16.85 -3.70
N THR A 122 29.10 16.95 -2.71
CA THR A 122 30.19 17.93 -2.70
C THR A 122 31.52 17.21 -2.53
N ASN A 123 32.52 17.56 -3.33
CA ASN A 123 33.88 17.06 -3.16
C ASN A 123 34.74 18.06 -2.39
N SER A 124 35.47 17.57 -1.38
CA SER A 124 36.50 18.32 -0.69
C SER A 124 37.80 17.51 -0.68
N SER A 125 38.69 17.81 -1.62
CA SER A 125 40.05 17.25 -1.69
C SER A 125 40.11 15.71 -1.68
N GLY A 126 39.16 15.06 -2.37
CA GLY A 126 39.12 13.59 -2.50
C GLY A 126 38.13 12.89 -1.59
N THR A 127 37.55 13.60 -0.61
CA THR A 127 36.40 13.13 0.15
C THR A 127 35.11 13.65 -0.47
N PHE A 128 34.16 12.76 -0.75
CA PHE A 128 32.84 13.13 -1.24
C PHE A 128 31.84 13.14 -0.09
N THR A 129 31.18 14.27 0.14
CA THR A 129 30.09 14.39 1.10
C THR A 129 28.77 14.38 0.35
N VAL A 130 27.91 13.40 0.66
CA VAL A 130 26.55 13.32 0.11
C VAL A 130 25.59 13.77 1.19
N THR A 131 24.85 14.83 0.90
CA THR A 131 23.81 15.38 1.79
C THR A 131 22.43 15.13 1.21
N CYS A 132 21.45 14.89 2.08
CA CYS A 132 20.04 14.80 1.70
C CYS A 132 19.12 15.14 2.86
N GLU A 133 17.87 15.45 2.54
CA GLU A 133 16.77 15.46 3.50
C GLU A 133 15.94 14.19 3.33
N VAL A 134 15.53 13.60 4.46
CA VAL A 134 14.84 12.31 4.47
C VAL A 134 13.54 12.44 5.27
N GLY A 135 12.41 12.18 4.61
CA GLY A 135 11.12 12.02 5.24
C GLY A 135 10.69 10.55 5.22
N ILE A 136 10.29 10.01 6.36
CA ILE A 136 9.78 8.65 6.51
C ILE A 136 8.41 8.73 7.16
N ALA A 137 7.39 8.17 6.55
CA ALA A 137 6.01 8.26 7.04
C ALA A 137 5.23 6.97 6.82
N ASP A 138 4.32 6.66 7.74
CA ASP A 138 3.29 5.64 7.55
C ASP A 138 1.89 6.29 7.65
N ARG A 139 0.84 5.49 7.85
CA ARG A 139 -0.54 5.99 7.97
C ARG A 139 -0.80 6.81 9.25
N HIS A 140 0.08 6.76 10.25
CA HIS A 140 -0.13 7.23 11.61
C HIS A 140 0.99 8.12 12.17
N ALA A 141 2.19 8.04 11.63
CA ALA A 141 3.40 8.70 12.12
C ALA A 141 4.25 9.22 10.95
N ARG A 142 4.99 10.30 11.22
CA ARG A 142 5.94 10.90 10.29
C ARG A 142 7.19 11.32 11.03
N LEU A 143 8.34 11.02 10.44
CA LEU A 143 9.67 11.41 10.89
C LEU A 143 10.38 12.14 9.75
N GLN A 144 11.09 13.22 10.07
CA GLN A 144 11.90 13.96 9.11
C GLN A 144 13.29 14.20 9.69
N LEU A 145 14.32 13.83 8.92
CA LEU A 145 15.71 14.16 9.17
C LEU A 145 16.15 15.23 8.16
N VAL A 146 16.64 16.36 8.68
CA VAL A 146 17.15 17.46 7.86
C VAL A 146 18.67 17.42 7.87
N GLY A 147 19.30 17.50 6.70
CA GLY A 147 20.75 17.52 6.56
C GLY A 147 21.43 16.20 6.93
N TYR A 148 20.84 15.06 6.56
CA TYR A 148 21.50 13.78 6.71
C TYR A 148 22.71 13.71 5.78
N GLN A 149 23.84 13.24 6.29
CA GLN A 149 25.12 13.26 5.57
C GLN A 149 25.80 11.89 5.57
N ALA A 150 26.39 11.54 4.44
CA ALA A 150 27.33 10.43 4.31
C ALA A 150 28.67 10.96 3.78
N GLU A 151 29.76 10.49 4.38
CA GLU A 151 31.11 10.79 3.95
C GLU A 151 31.67 9.57 3.21
N ILE A 152 32.03 9.76 1.95
CA ILE A 152 32.45 8.71 1.03
C ILE A 152 33.91 8.94 0.69
N VAL A 153 34.72 7.95 1.04
CA VAL A 153 36.13 7.89 0.67
C VAL A 153 36.28 6.75 -0.32
N ILE A 154 36.52 7.09 -1.58
CA ILE A 154 36.75 6.09 -2.62
C ILE A 154 38.25 5.85 -2.71
N SER A 155 38.69 4.67 -2.29
CA SER A 155 40.09 4.22 -2.32
C SER A 155 40.44 3.48 -3.61
#